data_AF-A0A380IHX7-F1
#
_entry.id   AF-A0A380IHX7-F1
#
_cell.length_a   1.000
_cell.length_b   1.000
_cell.length_c   1.000
_cell.angle_alpha   90.00
_cell.angle_beta   90.00
_cell.angle_gamma   90.00
#
_symmetry.space_group_name_H-M   'P 1'
#
loop_
_entity.id
_entity.type
_entity.pdbx_description
1 polymer ?
#
loop_
_entity_poly.entity_id
_entity_poly.type
_entity_poly.pdbx_seq_one_letter_code
_entity_poly.pdbx_strand_id
1 'polypeptide(L)'
;MLYFPSISEETFDFEADWLVKAMDDNQKRILFVGQGKNGDLELELNYQDNPEPFDNLSVGELVQLPKELFVVPETISYQPQYECF
;
A
#
# COMPACT_ATOMS: atom_id res chain seq x y z
N MET A 1 3.24 -0.64 6.65
CA MET A 1 2.42 0.59 6.56
C MET A 1 2.65 1.19 5.18
N LEU A 2 1.66 1.08 4.30
CA LEU A 2 1.74 1.55 2.93
C LEU A 2 0.72 2.66 2.76
N TYR A 3 1.16 3.88 2.98
CA TYR A 3 0.39 5.00 2.48
C TYR A 3 1.26 5.83 1.58
N PHE A 4 0.69 6.15 0.43
CA PHE A 4 1.15 7.21 -0.45
C PHE A 4 0.90 8.53 0.29
N PRO A 5 1.89 9.17 0.92
CA PRO A 5 1.67 10.40 1.67
C PRO A 5 1.15 11.55 0.79
N SER A 6 1.13 11.35 -0.52
CA SER A 6 0.73 12.32 -1.54
C SER A 6 -0.68 12.10 -2.13
N ILE A 7 -1.41 11.03 -1.75
CA ILE A 7 -2.72 10.71 -2.35
C ILE A 7 -3.83 10.68 -1.31
N SER A 8 -4.85 11.51 -1.51
CA SER A 8 -6.07 11.51 -0.71
C SER A 8 -6.95 10.30 -1.01
N GLU A 9 -7.65 9.77 0.00
CA GLU A 9 -8.58 8.63 -0.14
C GLU A 9 -9.67 8.87 -1.20
N GLU A 10 -10.09 10.13 -1.39
CA GLU A 10 -11.10 10.53 -2.38
C GLU A 10 -10.65 10.33 -3.84
N THR A 11 -9.34 10.35 -4.08
CA THR A 11 -8.74 10.18 -5.42
C THR A 11 -8.32 8.72 -5.65
N PHE A 12 -8.17 7.95 -4.57
CA PHE A 12 -7.71 6.56 -4.61
C PHE A 12 -8.87 5.60 -4.87
N ASP A 13 -8.72 4.73 -5.85
CA ASP A 13 -9.70 3.70 -6.15
C ASP A 13 -9.31 2.37 -5.48
N PHE A 14 -9.98 2.02 -4.37
CA PHE A 14 -9.71 0.78 -3.65
C PHE A 14 -10.19 -0.47 -4.39
N GLU A 15 -11.09 -0.32 -5.36
CA GLU A 15 -11.63 -1.44 -6.14
C GLU A 15 -10.79 -1.69 -7.40
N ALA A 16 -9.91 -0.75 -7.77
CA ALA A 16 -9.04 -0.89 -8.92
C ALA A 16 -7.99 -2.00 -8.75
N ASP A 17 -7.75 -2.70 -9.85
CA ASP A 17 -6.70 -3.71 -9.95
C ASP A 17 -5.29 -3.07 -9.93
N TRP A 18 -4.37 -3.82 -9.35
CA TRP A 18 -2.96 -3.48 -9.24
C TRP A 18 -2.13 -4.49 -10.03
N LEU A 19 -1.39 -4.00 -11.02
CA LEU A 19 -0.49 -4.80 -11.83
C LEU A 19 0.85 -4.98 -11.10
N VAL A 20 1.27 -6.22 -10.89
CA VAL A 20 2.61 -6.55 -10.40
C VAL A 20 3.62 -6.23 -11.50
N LYS A 21 4.28 -5.08 -11.43
CA LYS A 21 5.29 -4.65 -12.42
C LYS A 21 6.63 -5.32 -12.21
N ALA A 22 7.04 -5.48 -10.96
CA ALA A 22 8.30 -6.11 -10.62
C ALA A 22 8.20 -6.75 -9.23
N MET A 23 8.96 -7.82 -9.03
CA MET A 23 9.12 -8.45 -7.72
C MET A 23 10.60 -8.73 -7.51
N ASP A 24 11.07 -8.39 -6.32
CA ASP A 24 12.44 -8.56 -5.88
C ASP A 24 12.45 -9.57 -4.73
N ASP A 25 12.74 -10.83 -5.06
CA ASP A 25 12.75 -11.90 -4.07
C ASP A 25 13.89 -11.72 -3.05
N ASN A 26 15.03 -11.18 -3.48
CA ASN A 26 16.18 -10.92 -2.61
C ASN A 26 15.85 -9.90 -1.51
N GLN A 27 15.18 -8.81 -1.88
CA GLN A 27 14.80 -7.76 -0.94
C GLN A 27 13.42 -7.99 -0.32
N LYS A 28 12.71 -9.03 -0.75
CA LYS A 28 11.30 -9.30 -0.44
C LYS A 28 10.44 -8.05 -0.64
N ARG A 29 10.54 -7.47 -1.85
CA ARG A 29 9.78 -6.28 -2.28
C ARG A 29 8.98 -6.55 -3.55
N ILE A 30 7.81 -5.94 -3.67
CA ILE A 30 6.98 -5.99 -4.88
C ILE A 30 6.60 -4.58 -5.27
N LEU A 31 6.72 -4.29 -6.55
CA LEU A 31 6.28 -3.05 -7.16
C LEU A 31 4.96 -3.31 -7.90
N PHE A 32 3.91 -2.65 -7.43
CA PHE A 32 2.60 -2.66 -8.05
C PHE A 32 2.34 -1.34 -8.77
N VAL A 33 1.60 -1.39 -9.87
CA VAL A 33 1.14 -0.22 -10.62
C VAL A 33 -0.37 -0.26 -10.64
N GLY A 34 -1.00 0.80 -10.16
CA GLY A 34 -2.45 0.87 -10.21
C GLY A 34 -2.94 0.91 -11.65
N GLN A 35 -4.16 0.45 -11.88
CA GLN A 35 -4.83 0.55 -13.17
C GLN A 35 -6.01 1.53 -13.09
N GLY A 36 -6.50 1.98 -14.24
CA GLY A 36 -7.63 2.90 -14.32
C GLY A 36 -7.35 4.24 -13.62
N LYS A 37 -8.11 4.56 -12.57
CA LYS A 37 -7.91 5.77 -11.76
C LYS A 37 -6.57 5.80 -11.03
N ASN A 38 -6.05 4.63 -10.67
CA ASN A 38 -4.75 4.50 -10.03
C ASN A 38 -3.61 4.33 -11.05
N GLY A 39 -3.86 4.54 -12.35
CA GLY A 39 -2.87 4.38 -13.44
C GLY A 39 -1.58 5.16 -13.27
N ASP A 40 -1.64 6.27 -12.52
CA ASP A 40 -0.49 7.13 -12.21
C ASP A 40 0.19 6.76 -10.87
N LEU A 41 -0.29 5.72 -10.18
CA LEU A 41 0.18 5.31 -8.86
C LEU A 41 1.09 4.08 -8.93
N GLU A 42 2.23 4.16 -8.26
CA GLU A 42 3.19 3.06 -8.13
C GLU A 42 3.42 2.70 -6.65
N LEU A 43 2.95 1.53 -6.22
CA LEU A 43 3.08 1.06 -4.84
C LEU A 43 4.27 0.12 -4.69
N GLU A 44 5.24 0.48 -3.86
CA GLU A 44 6.29 -0.46 -3.42
C GLU A 44 5.90 -1.07 -2.06
N LEU A 45 5.75 -2.39 -2.01
CA LEU A 45 5.42 -3.15 -0.82
C LEU A 45 6.60 -4.02 -0.40
N ASN A 46 7.00 -3.92 0.87
CA ASN A 46 7.96 -4.85 1.48
C ASN A 46 7.20 -5.94 2.25
N TYR A 47 7.34 -7.19 1.83
CA TYR A 47 6.66 -8.35 2.39
C TYR A 47 7.61 -9.24 3.22
N GLN A 48 8.78 -8.74 3.60
CA GLN A 48 9.76 -9.49 4.40
C GLN A 48 9.15 -10.04 5.70
N ASP A 49 8.22 -9.30 6.31
CA ASP A 49 7.56 -9.69 7.56
C ASP A 49 6.38 -10.65 7.34
N ASN A 50 5.73 -10.61 6.16
CA ASN A 50 4.55 -11.40 5.85
C ASN A 50 4.55 -11.86 4.38
N PRO A 51 5.34 -12.90 4.02
CA PRO A 51 5.48 -13.34 2.64
C PRO A 51 4.34 -14.21 2.11
N GLU A 52 3.59 -14.88 2.98
CA GLU A 52 2.55 -15.86 2.58
C GLU A 52 1.54 -15.35 1.53
N PRO A 53 0.94 -14.15 1.67
CA PRO A 53 -0.02 -13.66 0.66
C PRO A 53 0.64 -13.20 -0.65
N PHE A 54 1.96 -12.99 -0.65
CA PHE A 54 2.72 -12.49 -1.80
C PHE A 54 3.52 -13.60 -2.51
N ASP A 55 3.68 -14.77 -1.88
CA ASP A 55 4.40 -15.93 -2.43
C ASP A 55 3.75 -16.48 -3.70
N ASN A 56 2.43 -16.33 -3.82
CA ASN A 56 1.66 -16.74 -5.00
C ASN A 56 1.61 -15.66 -6.09
N LEU A 57 2.17 -14.47 -5.86
CA LEU A 57 2.15 -13.40 -6.85
C LEU A 57 3.28 -13.58 -7.86
N SER A 58 2.99 -13.21 -9.10
CA SER A 58 3.95 -13.22 -10.20
C SER A 58 3.93 -11.88 -10.93
N VAL A 59 5.06 -11.50 -11.51
CA VAL A 59 5.13 -10.31 -12.37
C VAL A 59 4.16 -10.46 -13.54
N GLY A 60 3.33 -9.43 -13.76
CA GLY A 60 2.28 -9.40 -14.76
C GLY A 60 0.89 -9.78 -14.24
N GLU A 61 0.76 -10.21 -12.98
CA GLU A 61 -0.54 -10.49 -12.36
C GLU A 61 -1.27 -9.19 -12.01
N LEU A 62 -2.59 -9.21 -12.19
CA LEU A 62 -3.49 -8.17 -11.72
C LEU A 62 -4.15 -8.65 -10.44
N VAL A 63 -3.94 -7.91 -9.36
CA VAL A 63 -4.49 -8.25 -8.04
C VAL A 63 -5.16 -7.07 -7.40
N GLN A 64 -6.21 -7.34 -6.62
CA GLN A 64 -6.85 -6.32 -5.79
C GLN A 64 -6.21 -6.34 -4.41
N LEU A 65 -5.62 -5.21 -4.03
CA LEU A 65 -4.99 -5.08 -2.73
C LEU A 65 -6.06 -4.71 -1.69
N PRO A 66 -6.19 -5.45 -0.59
CA PRO A 66 -7.18 -5.12 0.43
C PRO A 66 -6.84 -3.78 1.09
N LYS A 67 -7.88 -2.96 1.33
CA LYS A 67 -7.79 -1.66 2.02
C LYS A 67 -7.03 -1.71 3.36
N GLU A 68 -7.01 -2.87 4.01
CA GLU A 68 -6.30 -3.11 5.26
C GLU A 68 -4.78 -2.93 5.13
N LEU A 69 -4.20 -3.21 3.96
CA LEU A 69 -2.78 -2.95 3.68
C LEU A 69 -2.47 -1.44 3.60
N PHE A 70 -3.49 -0.65 3.27
CA PHE A 70 -3.43 0.81 3.14
C PHE A 70 -3.76 1.54 4.44
N VAL A 71 -3.96 0.83 5.56
CA VAL A 71 -4.29 1.48 6.84
C VAL A 71 -3.07 2.22 7.37
N VAL A 72 -3.16 3.55 7.34
CA VAL A 72 -2.36 4.44 8.18
C VAL A 72 -2.71 4.10 9.63
N PRO A 73 -1.75 4.04 10.57
CA PRO A 73 -2.15 4.22 11.96
C PRO A 73 -2.98 5.50 11.99
N GLU A 74 -4.23 5.41 12.45
CA GLU A 74 -5.06 6.59 12.71
C GLU A 74 -4.12 7.65 13.27
N THR A 75 -4.10 8.83 12.65
CA THR A 75 -3.48 9.98 13.30
C THR A 75 -4.21 10.10 14.63
N ILE A 76 -3.68 9.44 15.65
CA ILE A 76 -3.88 9.78 17.04
C ILE A 76 -3.42 11.21 17.00
N SER A 77 -4.39 12.11 16.90
CA SER A 77 -4.19 13.51 17.20
C SER A 77 -3.60 13.46 18.59
N TYR A 78 -2.27 13.49 18.68
CA TYR A 78 -1.61 13.65 19.96
C TYR A 78 -2.03 15.06 20.35
N GLN A 79 -3.14 15.17 21.06
CA GLN A 79 -3.49 16.36 21.79
C GLN A 79 -2.49 16.35 22.93
N PRO A 80 -1.46 17.22 22.95
CA PRO A 80 -0.79 17.46 24.21
C PRO A 80 -1.89 18.00 25.13
N GLN A 81 -2.36 17.18 26.07
CA GLN A 81 -3.07 17.71 27.22
C GLN A 81 -2.05 18.57 27.95
N TYR A 82 -2.08 19.87 27.68
CA TYR A 82 -1.34 20.85 28.44
C TYR A 82 -2.02 20.90 29.82
N GLU A 83 -1.60 20.03 30.74
CA GLU A 83 -1.86 20.20 32.15
C GLU A 83 -1.10 21.45 32.59
N CYS A 84 -1.80 22.57 32.61
CA CYS A 84 -1.31 23.78 33.26
C CYS A 84 -1.32 23.52 34.77
N PHE A 85 -0.13 23.68 35.38
CA PHE A 85 0.15 23.56 36.81
C PHE A 85 -0.86 24.26 37.73
#